data_AF-X1G422-F1
#
_entry.id   AF-X1G422-F1
#
_cell.length_a   1.000
_cell.length_b   1.000
_cell.length_c   1.000
_cell.angle_alpha   90.00
_cell.angle_beta   90.00
_cell.angle_gamma   90.00
#
_symmetry.space_group_name_H-M   'P 1'
#
loop_
_entity.id
_entity.type
_entity.pdbx_description
1 polymer ?
#
loop_
_entity_poly.entity_id
_entity_poly.type
_entity_poly.pdbx_seq_one_letter_code
_entity_poly.pdbx_strand_id
1 'polypeptide(L)' 'MTTKSVNIWIWLQNGKIIKAISSVDDGTIKIYDENDNLILARIGLTKFQVKKIENNILKYGAKRLNQHAEPFRFL' A
#
# COMPACT_ATOMS: atom_id res chain seq x y z
N MET A 1 14.29 -17.83 5.45
CA MET A 1 13.31 -17.15 4.58
C MET A 1 13.49 -15.65 4.79
N THR A 2 13.96 -14.91 3.79
CA THR A 2 14.09 -13.45 3.88
C THR A 2 12.70 -12.83 3.89
N THR A 3 12.36 -12.15 4.99
CA THR A 3 11.12 -11.38 5.14
C THR A 3 11.07 -10.33 4.04
N LYS A 4 10.20 -10.53 3.04
CA LYS A 4 9.99 -9.56 1.98
C LYS A 4 9.40 -8.29 2.58
N SER A 5 9.97 -7.13 2.24
CA SER A 5 9.51 -5.84 2.74
C SER A 5 8.23 -5.43 2.03
N VAL A 6 7.10 -5.98 2.49
CA VAL A 6 5.75 -5.67 1.98
C VAL A 6 5.11 -4.62 2.87
N ASN A 7 4.76 -3.48 2.28
CA ASN A 7 3.98 -2.43 2.92
C ASN A 7 2.53 -2.48 2.42
N ILE A 8 1.60 -2.31 3.35
CA ILE A 8 0.17 -2.15 3.03
C ILE A 8 -0.23 -0.72 3.38
N TRP A 9 -0.89 -0.05 2.45
CA TRP A 9 -1.34 1.33 2.55
C TRP A 9 -2.84 1.38 2.38
N ILE A 10 -3.52 2.18 3.20
CA ILE A 10 -4.96 2.39 3.11
C ILE A 10 -5.27 3.89 3.16
N TRP A 11 -6.17 4.34 2.30
CA TRP A 11 -6.70 5.71 2.33
C TRP A 11 -8.14 5.76 1.87
N LEU A 12 -8.80 6.89 2.14
CA LEU A 12 -10.10 7.22 1.57
C LEU A 12 -9.91 8.05 0.30
N GLN A 13 -10.61 7.67 -0.76
CA GLN A 13 -10.64 8.41 -2.01
C GLN A 13 -12.07 8.41 -2.55
N ASN A 14 -12.65 9.60 -2.72
CA ASN A 14 -14.02 9.77 -3.21
C ASN A 14 -15.07 8.96 -2.44
N GLY A 15 -14.95 8.90 -1.11
CA GLY A 15 -15.86 8.15 -0.24
C GLY A 15 -15.63 6.63 -0.20
N LYS A 16 -14.64 6.11 -0.93
CA LYS A 16 -14.30 4.69 -0.98
C LYS A 16 -12.96 4.40 -0.32
N ILE A 17 -12.83 3.21 0.26
CA ILE A 17 -11.56 2.74 0.80
C ILE A 17 -10.70 2.22 -0.35
N ILE A 18 -9.46 2.69 -0.44
CA ILE A 18 -8.47 2.21 -1.39
C ILE A 18 -7.33 1.55 -0.61
N LYS A 19 -6.87 0.41 -1.12
CA LYS A 19 -5.74 -0.33 -0.56
C LYS A 19 -4.62 -0.40 -1.59
N ALA A 20 -3.38 -0.10 -1.19
CA ALA A 20 -2.20 -0.43 -1.98
C ALA A 20 -1.29 -1.40 -1.25
N ILE A 21 -0.70 -2.33 -2.00
CA ILE A 21 0.31 -3.27 -1.52
C ILE A 21 1.56 -3.01 -2.34
N SER A 22 2.64 -2.61 -1.68
CA SER A 22 3.94 -2.36 -2.31
C SER A 22 5.00 -3.32 -1.76
N SER A 23 5.86 -3.81 -2.66
CA SER A 23 7.04 -4.61 -2.31
C SER A 23 8.26 -3.94 -2.93
N VAL A 24 9.14 -3.41 -2.08
CA VAL A 24 10.39 -2.77 -2.51
C VAL A 24 11.35 -3.82 -3.09
N ASP A 25 11.34 -5.02 -2.53
CA ASP A 25 12.21 -6.12 -2.94
C ASP A 25 11.77 -6.72 -4.28
N ASP A 26 10.46 -6.86 -4.49
CA ASP A 26 9.92 -7.39 -5.75
C ASP A 26 9.72 -6.30 -6.83
N GLY A 27 9.86 -5.02 -6.49
CA GLY A 27 9.65 -3.92 -7.43
C GLY A 27 8.20 -3.83 -7.91
N THR A 28 7.24 -4.06 -7.01
CA THR A 28 5.81 -4.12 -7.36
C THR A 28 4.96 -3.19 -6.52
N ILE A 29 3.89 -2.67 -7.13
CA ILE A 29 2.81 -1.95 -6.45
C ILE A 29 1.48 -2.41 -7.07
N LYS A 30 0.54 -2.80 -6.23
CA LYS A 30 -0.83 -3.16 -6.61
C LYS A 30 -1.81 -2.29 -5.84
N ILE A 31 -2.87 -1.82 -6.50
CA ILE A 31 -3.92 -0.98 -5.92
C ILE A 31 -5.25 -1.69 -6.12
N TYR A 32 -6.04 -1.72 -5.05
CA TYR A 32 -7.32 -2.41 -4.96
C TYR A 32 -8.40 -1.44 -4.48
N ASP A 33 -9.64 -1.68 -4.91
CA ASP A 33 -10.81 -1.02 -4.34
C ASP A 33 -11.23 -1.68 -3.01
N GLU A 34 -12.34 -1.20 -2.45
CA GLU A 34 -12.93 -1.68 -1.21
C GLU A 34 -13.49 -3.11 -1.27
N ASN A 35 -13.70 -3.65 -2.48
CA ASN A 35 -14.20 -5.00 -2.73
C ASN A 35 -13.08 -5.95 -3.15
N ASP A 36 -11.81 -5.57 -2.91
CA ASP A 36 -10.62 -6.32 -3.31
C ASP A 36 -10.43 -6.50 -4.83
N ASN A 37 -11.12 -5.70 -5.65
CA ASN A 37 -10.87 -5.68 -7.09
C ASN A 37 -9.57 -4.96 -7.39
N LEU A 38 -8.71 -5.57 -8.20
CA LEU A 38 -7.47 -4.95 -8.64
C LEU A 38 -7.77 -3.81 -9.63
N ILE A 39 -7.48 -2.57 -9.22
CA ILE A 39 -7.61 -1.38 -10.06
C ILE A 39 -6.34 -1.21 -10.92
N LEU A 40 -5.17 -1.38 -10.31
CA LEU A 40 -3.89 -1.11 -10.96
C LEU A 40 -2.81 -2.06 -10.44
N ALA A 41 -1.98 -2.56 -11.36
CA ALA A 41 -0.72 -3.20 -11.01
C ALA A 41 0.44 -2.58 -11.80
N ARG A 42 1.55 -2.35 -11.11
CA ARG A 42 2.84 -1.98 -11.69
C ARG A 42 3.91 -2.95 -11.19
N ILE A 43 4.69 -3.45 -12.12
CA ILE A 43 5.77 -4.42 -11.90
C ILE A 43 7.06 -3.91 -12.56
N GLY A 44 8.21 -4.45 -12.16
CA GLY A 44 9.51 -4.05 -12.72
C GLY A 44 9.98 -2.67 -12.26
N LEU A 45 9.47 -2.18 -11.13
CA LEU A 45 9.89 -0.90 -10.56
C LEU A 45 11.22 -1.05 -9.83
N THR A 46 12.09 -0.04 -9.96
CA THR A 46 13.28 0.05 -9.12
C THR A 46 12.90 0.37 -7.67
N LYS A 47 13.79 0.04 -6.73
CA LYS A 47 13.61 0.37 -5.29
C LYS A 47 13.32 1.87 -5.09
N PHE A 48 13.98 2.74 -5.86
CA PHE A 48 13.75 4.19 -5.81
C PHE A 48 12.36 4.57 -6.31
N GLN A 49 11.89 3.96 -7.40
CA GLN A 49 10.55 4.22 -7.93
C GLN A 49 9.46 3.77 -6.96
N VAL A 50 9.61 2.59 -6.33
CA VAL A 50 8.65 2.13 -5.31
C VAL A 50 8.55 3.14 -4.18
N LYS A 51 9.67 3.54 -3.59
CA LYS A 51 9.70 4.57 -2.52
C LYS A 51 9.10 5.91 -2.96
N LYS A 52 9.37 6.35 -4.19
CA LYS A 52 8.81 7.58 -4.75
C LYS A 52 7.28 7.50 -4.85
N ILE A 53 6.74 6.35 -5.27
CA ILE A 53 5.30 6.14 -5.35
C ILE A 53 4.69 6.06 -3.94
N GLU A 54 5.32 5.35 -2.99
CA GLU A 54 4.88 5.33 -1.59
C GLU A 54 4.81 6.73 -0.99
N ASN A 55 5.82 7.57 -1.22
CA ASN A 55 5.82 8.97 -0.78
C ASN A 55 4.70 9.79 -1.42
N ASN A 56 4.34 9.50 -2.68
CA ASN A 56 3.20 10.15 -3.32
C ASN A 56 1.88 9.67 -2.72
N ILE A 57 1.71 8.38 -2.48
CA ILE A 57 0.52 7.80 -1.83
C ILE A 57 0.33 8.41 -0.42
N LEU A 58 1.42 8.57 0.34
CA LEU A 58 1.40 9.24 1.65
C LEU A 58 0.87 10.68 1.57
N LYS A 59 1.24 11.44 0.53
CA LYS A 59 0.74 12.82 0.32
C LYS A 59 -0.77 12.88 0.07
N TYR A 60 -1.38 11.79 -0.40
CA TYR A 60 -2.84 11.68 -0.57
C TYR A 60 -3.57 11.23 0.70
N GLY A 61 -2.89 11.23 1.85
CA GLY A 61 -3.49 10.91 3.15
C GLY A 61 -3.49 9.42 3.49
N ALA A 62 -2.73 8.60 2.77
CA ALA A 62 -2.62 7.19 3.06
C ALA A 62 -1.89 6.90 4.37
N LYS A 63 -2.42 5.92 5.09
CA LYS A 63 -1.80 5.38 6.30
C LYS A 63 -1.22 4.02 5.98
N ARG A 64 0.02 3.81 6.41
CA ARG A 64 0.64 2.48 6.36
C ARG A 64 0.06 1.62 7.48
N LEU A 65 -0.47 0.45 7.15
CA LEU A 65 -0.83 -0.54 8.16
C LEU A 65 0.45 -1.12 8.74
N ASN A 66 0.61 -0.97 10.05
CA ASN A 66 1.70 -1.62 10.77
C ASN A 66 1.28 -3.08 11.03
N GLN A 67 2.11 -4.05 10.67
CA GLN A 67 1.81 -5.48 10.90
C GLN A 67 1.66 -5.84 12.39
N HIS A 68 2.09 -4.94 13.28
CA HIS A 68 1.98 -5.05 14.73
C HIS A 68 1.05 -4.01 15.35
N ALA A 69 0.26 -3.27 14.56
CA ALA A 69 -0.75 -2.39 15.12
C ALA A 69 -1.88 -3.23 15.72
N GLU A 70 -2.26 -2.97 16.98
CA GLU A 70 -3.44 -3.58 17.58
C GLU A 70 -4.66 -3.34 16.68
N PRO A 71 -5.48 -4.37 16.39
CA PRO A 71 -6.66 -4.23 15.56
C PRO A 71 -7.66 -3.34 16.30
N PHE A 72 -7.75 -2.08 15.87
CA PHE A 72 -8.81 -1.12 16.22
C PHE A 72 -9.06 -0.93 17.73
N ARG A 73 -8.39 0.06 18.36
CA ARG A 73 -8.86 0.66 19.61
C ARG A 73 -10.03 1.62 19.34
N PHE A 74 -11.17 1.08 18.94
CA PHE A 74 -12.43 1.82 18.94
C PHE A 74 -13.48 0.97 19.65
N LEU A 75 -13.58 1.17 20.97
CA LEU A 75 -14.74 0.88 21.80
C LEU A 75 -15.11 2.19 22.53
#